data_AF-V9F207-F1
#
_entry.id   AF-V9F207-F1
#
_cell.length_a   1.000
_cell.length_b   1.000
_cell.length_c   1.000
_cell.angle_alpha   90.00
_cell.angle_beta   90.00
_cell.angle_gamma   90.00
#
_symmetry.space_group_name_H-M   'P 1'
#
loop_
_entity.id
_entity.type
_entity.pdbx_description
1 polymer ?
#
loop_
_entity_poly.entity_id
_entity_poly.type
_entity_poly.pdbx_seq_one_letter_code
_entity_poly.pdbx_strand_id
1 'polypeptide(L)'
;MVIKTETCSFSESRIYPGHGSRYIRRDGTAYVFINSKSKSLFMQRKKATKIVWTLGWRRMNKKLKVEEVTRRRARKTTKIQRAIVGVSAEDIRKKRNQKPEVRAAARAALKEAKERSKAKKSVNKAEHGNKGSKGSNAPRAQKKSGNRGAI
;
A
#
# COMPACT_ATOMS: atom_id res chain seq x y z
N MET A 1 41.98 -15.03 -0.83
CA MET A 1 42.08 -13.86 -1.73
C MET A 1 41.06 -14.00 -2.85
N VAL A 2 40.08 -13.10 -2.96
CA VAL A 2 39.04 -13.18 -4.01
C VAL A 2 39.56 -12.45 -5.25
N ILE A 3 39.75 -13.18 -6.35
CA ILE A 3 40.14 -12.58 -7.63
C ILE A 3 38.92 -11.87 -8.21
N LYS A 4 39.00 -10.54 -8.36
CA LYS A 4 37.93 -9.75 -8.97
C LYS A 4 37.76 -10.17 -10.43
N THR A 5 36.56 -10.64 -10.78
CA THR A 5 36.19 -10.98 -12.16
C THR A 5 35.15 -9.98 -12.65
N GLU A 6 35.39 -9.42 -13.83
CA GLU A 6 34.42 -8.56 -14.51
C GLU A 6 33.52 -9.42 -15.42
N THR A 7 32.37 -8.89 -15.82
CA THR A 7 31.44 -9.59 -16.72
C THR A 7 31.41 -8.90 -18.07
N CYS A 8 31.54 -9.67 -19.15
CA CYS A 8 31.47 -9.16 -20.51
C CYS A 8 30.08 -8.57 -20.80
N SER A 9 30.02 -7.32 -21.25
CA SER A 9 28.76 -6.63 -21.53
C SER A 9 27.97 -7.20 -22.72
N PHE A 10 28.63 -7.94 -23.62
CA PHE A 10 27.97 -8.56 -24.78
C PHE A 10 27.59 -10.02 -24.53
N SER A 11 28.54 -10.85 -24.10
CA SER A 11 28.36 -12.29 -23.96
C SER A 11 28.00 -12.75 -22.56
N GLU A 12 28.08 -11.87 -21.55
CA GLU A 12 27.95 -12.18 -20.11
C GLU A 12 28.96 -13.22 -19.59
N SER A 13 30.06 -13.43 -20.31
CA SER A 13 31.16 -14.32 -19.89
C SER A 13 32.02 -13.66 -18.79
N ARG A 14 32.55 -14.46 -17.86
CA ARG A 14 33.50 -13.99 -16.84
C ARG A 14 34.83 -13.59 -17.48
N ILE A 15 35.34 -12.43 -17.08
CA ILE A 15 36.60 -11.85 -17.51
C ILE A 15 37.54 -11.85 -16.31
N TYR A 16 38.65 -12.56 -16.44
CA TYR A 16 39.71 -12.58 -15.45
C TYR A 16 40.67 -11.40 -15.67
N PRO A 17 41.43 -10.99 -14.64
CA PRO A 17 42.45 -9.95 -14.80
C PRO A 17 43.38 -10.21 -15.99
N GLY A 18 43.80 -9.14 -16.68
CA GLY A 18 44.68 -9.20 -17.85
C GLY A 18 43.99 -9.58 -19.17
N HIS A 19 42.67 -9.77 -19.19
CA HIS A 19 41.93 -10.17 -20.39
C HIS A 19 40.94 -9.09 -20.86
N GLY A 20 40.73 -9.05 -22.18
CA GLY A 20 39.67 -8.23 -22.78
C GLY A 20 40.04 -6.77 -23.00
N SER A 21 39.02 -5.93 -23.20
CA SER A 21 39.18 -4.49 -23.39
C SER A 21 37.95 -3.73 -22.88
N ARG A 22 38.15 -2.47 -22.48
CA ARG A 22 37.08 -1.56 -22.07
C ARG A 22 36.83 -0.54 -23.19
N TYR A 23 35.56 -0.34 -23.52
CA TYR A 23 35.09 0.67 -24.45
C TYR A 23 34.21 1.65 -23.71
N ILE A 24 34.53 2.93 -23.77
CA ILE A 24 33.72 4.00 -23.19
C ILE A 24 33.01 4.69 -24.36
N ARG A 25 31.69 4.65 -24.35
CA ARG A 25 30.87 5.35 -25.36
C ARG A 25 30.81 6.84 -25.00
N ARG A 26 30.45 7.67 -25.98
CA ARG A 26 30.33 9.14 -25.83
C ARG A 26 29.40 9.60 -24.70
N ASP A 27 28.41 8.79 -24.33
CA ASP A 27 27.49 9.03 -23.20
C ASP A 27 28.11 8.69 -21.83
N GLY A 28 29.38 8.29 -21.78
CA GLY A 28 30.08 7.87 -20.57
C GLY A 28 29.82 6.41 -20.17
N THR A 29 28.99 5.67 -20.93
CA THR A 29 28.72 4.27 -20.61
C THR A 29 29.93 3.39 -20.92
N ALA A 30 30.40 2.67 -19.90
CA ALA A 30 31.52 1.75 -20.02
C ALA A 30 31.03 0.33 -20.33
N TYR A 31 31.55 -0.25 -21.41
CA TYR A 31 31.35 -1.63 -21.82
C TYR A 31 32.66 -2.39 -21.69
N VAL A 32 32.60 -3.58 -21.10
CA VAL A 32 33.78 -4.46 -20.96
C VAL A 32 33.58 -5.66 -21.87
N PHE A 33 34.56 -5.98 -22.70
CA PHE A 33 34.51 -7.10 -23.64
C PHE A 33 35.60 -8.10 -23.35
N ILE A 34 35.26 -9.39 -23.32
CA ILE A 34 36.23 -10.48 -23.13
C ILE A 34 37.21 -10.65 -24.30
N ASN A 35 36.75 -10.42 -25.54
CA ASN A 35 37.53 -10.64 -26.75
C ASN A 35 37.12 -9.68 -27.89
N SER A 36 37.92 -9.67 -28.97
CA SER A 36 37.67 -8.87 -30.17
C SER A 36 36.36 -9.24 -30.87
N LYS A 37 35.94 -10.52 -30.83
CA LYS A 37 34.67 -11.00 -31.40
C LYS A 37 33.46 -10.31 -30.78
N SER A 38 33.39 -10.27 -29.45
CA SER A 38 32.33 -9.58 -28.70
C SER A 38 32.34 -8.07 -28.99
N LYS A 39 33.52 -7.45 -29.03
CA LYS A 39 33.67 -6.02 -29.36
C LYS A 39 33.20 -5.71 -30.78
N SER A 40 33.62 -6.51 -31.77
CA SER A 40 33.24 -6.32 -33.17
C SER A 40 31.73 -6.44 -33.38
N LEU A 41 31.09 -7.48 -32.83
CA LEU A 41 29.63 -7.64 -32.92
C LEU A 41 28.87 -6.50 -32.24
N PHE A 42 29.37 -5.98 -31.13
CA PHE A 42 28.82 -4.81 -30.46
C PHE A 42 28.92 -3.56 -31.33
N MET A 43 30.07 -3.30 -31.97
CA MET A 43 30.25 -2.16 -32.87
C MET A 43 29.36 -2.26 -34.12
N GLN A 44 29.13 -3.47 -34.62
CA GLN A 44 28.17 -3.76 -35.68
C GLN A 44 26.70 -3.64 -35.23
N ARG A 45 26.45 -3.22 -33.99
CA ARG A 45 25.11 -3.06 -33.39
C ARG A 45 24.26 -4.34 -33.41
N LYS A 46 24.91 -5.51 -33.40
CA LYS A 46 24.20 -6.80 -33.29
C LYS A 46 23.69 -6.96 -31.86
N LYS A 47 22.45 -7.43 -31.71
CA LYS A 47 21.87 -7.71 -30.38
C LYS A 47 22.34 -9.08 -29.91
N ALA A 48 22.91 -9.16 -28.70
CA ALA A 48 23.37 -10.42 -28.11
C ALA A 48 22.25 -11.48 -28.07
N THR A 49 21.01 -11.07 -27.81
CA THR A 49 19.81 -11.94 -27.81
C THR A 49 19.51 -12.64 -29.12
N LYS A 50 20.10 -12.21 -30.25
CA LYS A 50 19.97 -12.87 -31.56
C LYS A 50 21.15 -13.80 -31.89
N ILE A 51 22.20 -13.81 -31.06
CA ILE A 51 23.43 -14.56 -31.32
C ILE A 51 23.49 -15.81 -30.43
N VAL A 52 23.43 -16.97 -31.08
CA VAL A 52 23.20 -18.30 -30.45
C VAL A 52 24.17 -18.65 -29.33
N TRP A 53 25.45 -18.30 -29.48
CA TRP A 53 26.47 -18.69 -28.51
C TRP A 53 26.47 -17.84 -27.22
N THR A 54 25.78 -16.69 -27.22
CA THR A 54 25.75 -15.79 -26.05
C THR A 54 24.86 -16.33 -24.94
N LEU A 55 25.13 -15.94 -23.69
CA LEU A 55 24.27 -16.28 -22.56
C LEU A 55 22.87 -15.64 -22.70
N GLY A 56 22.78 -14.43 -23.26
CA GLY A 56 21.51 -13.74 -23.49
C GLY A 56 20.55 -14.55 -24.37
N TRP A 57 21.03 -15.08 -25.50
CA TRP A 57 20.23 -15.97 -26.35
C TRP A 57 19.85 -17.26 -25.61
N ARG A 58 20.82 -17.90 -24.92
CA ARG A 58 20.56 -19.14 -24.17
C ARG A 58 19.52 -18.95 -23.06
N ARG A 59 19.45 -17.77 -22.42
CA ARG A 59 18.44 -17.42 -21.41
C ARG A 59 17.04 -17.33 -22.02
N MET A 60 16.89 -16.62 -23.15
CA MET A 60 15.60 -16.49 -23.83
C MET A 60 15.09 -17.83 -24.36
N ASN A 61 16.00 -18.66 -24.90
CA ASN A 61 15.68 -19.94 -25.51
C ASN A 61 15.68 -21.12 -24.51
N LYS A 62 15.70 -20.84 -23.20
CA LYS A 62 15.68 -21.84 -22.11
C LYS A 62 16.75 -22.92 -22.26
N LYS A 63 17.93 -22.56 -22.77
CA LYS A 63 19.10 -23.45 -22.91
C LYS A 63 20.04 -23.38 -21.71
N LEU A 64 19.92 -22.37 -20.87
CA LEU A 64 20.55 -22.35 -19.56
C LEU A 64 19.69 -23.17 -18.60
N LYS A 65 20.32 -24.10 -17.86
CA LYS A 65 19.73 -24.67 -16.63
C LYS A 65 19.66 -23.53 -15.63
N VAL A 66 18.53 -22.83 -15.62
CA VAL A 66 18.16 -22.01 -14.48
C VAL A 66 17.78 -23.06 -13.44
N GLU A 67 18.64 -23.29 -12.43
CA GLU A 67 18.15 -23.90 -11.20
C GLU A 67 16.91 -23.10 -10.85
N GLU A 68 15.75 -23.74 -10.87
CA GLU A 68 14.52 -23.09 -10.46
C GLU A 68 14.79 -22.57 -9.06
N VAL A 69 15.11 -21.28 -8.97
CA VAL A 69 15.06 -20.53 -7.74
C VAL A 69 13.61 -20.62 -7.38
N THR A 70 13.27 -21.67 -6.63
CA THR A 70 11.94 -21.95 -6.11
C THR A 70 11.46 -20.60 -5.64
N ARG A 71 10.43 -20.06 -6.32
CA ARG A 71 9.94 -18.72 -5.99
C ARG A 71 9.62 -18.78 -4.51
N ARG A 72 10.48 -18.19 -3.68
CA ARG A 72 10.33 -18.21 -2.24
C ARG A 72 8.99 -17.55 -2.00
N ARG A 73 8.00 -18.35 -1.60
CA ARG A 73 6.66 -17.86 -1.27
C ARG A 73 6.87 -16.67 -0.35
N ALA A 74 6.37 -15.51 -0.74
CA ALA A 74 6.48 -14.31 0.06
C ALA A 74 5.96 -14.61 1.47
N ARG A 75 6.75 -14.29 2.49
CA ARG A 75 6.34 -14.48 3.89
C ARG A 75 5.11 -13.60 4.13
N LYS A 76 3.95 -14.23 4.36
CA LYS A 76 2.74 -13.50 4.77
C LYS A 76 2.97 -12.95 6.17
N THR A 77 3.04 -11.63 6.30
CA THR A 77 3.14 -10.97 7.60
C THR A 77 1.73 -10.72 8.12
N THR A 78 1.35 -11.38 9.21
CA THR A 78 0.10 -11.12 9.92
C THR A 78 0.30 -9.95 10.88
N LYS A 79 -0.55 -8.92 10.78
CA LYS A 79 -0.51 -7.77 11.70
C LYS A 79 -1.16 -8.16 13.02
N ILE A 80 -0.42 -8.06 14.12
CA ILE A 80 -0.95 -8.25 15.47
C ILE A 80 -1.70 -6.98 15.88
N GLN A 81 -2.93 -7.13 16.37
CA GLN A 81 -3.70 -6.03 16.95
C GLN A 81 -3.07 -5.60 18.28
N ARG A 82 -2.68 -4.33 18.39
CA ARG A 82 -2.06 -3.74 19.59
C ARG A 82 -3.12 -3.11 20.49
N ALA A 83 -2.75 -2.83 21.74
CA ALA A 83 -3.57 -2.06 22.67
C ALA A 83 -3.78 -0.62 22.15
N ILE A 84 -4.90 -0.02 22.53
CA ILE A 84 -5.24 1.38 22.20
C ILE A 84 -5.23 2.15 23.53
N VAL A 85 -4.82 3.42 23.53
CA VAL A 85 -4.85 4.24 24.75
C VAL A 85 -6.25 4.21 25.37
N GLY A 86 -6.33 3.82 26.64
CA GLY A 86 -7.60 3.66 27.38
C GLY A 86 -8.30 2.30 27.26
N VAL A 87 -7.81 1.36 26.43
CA VAL A 87 -8.34 -0.01 26.35
C VAL A 87 -7.21 -1.03 26.14
N SER A 88 -7.07 -1.97 27.07
CA SER A 88 -6.05 -3.02 26.97
C SER A 88 -6.29 -3.94 25.76
N ALA A 89 -5.22 -4.57 25.27
CA ALA A 89 -5.33 -5.54 24.15
C ALA A 89 -6.21 -6.74 24.52
N GLU A 90 -6.31 -7.11 25.80
CA GLU A 90 -7.14 -8.19 26.28
C GLU A 90 -8.62 -7.83 26.27
N ASP A 91 -8.97 -6.61 26.67
CA ASP A 91 -10.36 -6.14 26.66
C ASP A 91 -10.92 -6.03 25.24
N ILE A 92 -10.07 -5.64 24.28
CA ILE A 92 -10.42 -5.64 22.85
C ILE A 92 -10.71 -7.06 22.37
N ARG A 93 -9.89 -8.05 22.77
CA ARG A 93 -10.12 -9.46 22.41
C ARG A 93 -11.39 -10.01 23.07
N LYS A 94 -11.60 -9.74 24.36
CA LYS A 94 -12.80 -10.17 25.09
C LYS A 94 -14.07 -9.62 24.45
N LYS A 95 -14.12 -8.32 24.14
CA LYS A 95 -15.27 -7.69 23.45
C LYS A 95 -15.48 -8.26 22.04
N ARG A 96 -14.41 -8.50 21.27
CA ARG A 96 -14.49 -9.09 19.92
C ARG A 96 -14.98 -10.53 19.94
N ASN A 97 -14.64 -11.30 20.96
CA ASN A 97 -14.98 -12.72 21.08
C ASN A 97 -16.34 -12.95 21.76
N GLN A 98 -17.08 -11.90 22.16
CA GLN A 98 -18.43 -12.05 22.70
C GLN A 98 -19.36 -12.69 21.67
N LYS A 99 -20.14 -13.68 22.08
CA LYS A 99 -21.12 -14.36 21.23
C LYS A 99 -22.14 -13.34 20.65
N PRO A 100 -22.61 -13.54 19.42
CA PRO A 100 -23.51 -12.61 18.74
C PRO A 100 -24.83 -12.38 19.50
N GLU A 101 -25.34 -13.39 20.20
CA GLU A 101 -26.54 -13.33 21.05
C GLU A 101 -26.40 -12.29 22.18
N VAL A 102 -25.26 -12.29 22.88
CA VAL A 102 -24.98 -11.33 23.96
C VAL A 102 -24.87 -9.90 23.41
N ARG A 103 -24.33 -9.74 22.20
CA ARG A 103 -24.29 -8.42 21.53
C ARG A 103 -25.68 -7.96 21.10
N ALA A 104 -26.53 -8.86 20.63
CA ALA A 104 -27.90 -8.54 20.24
C ALA A 104 -28.74 -8.14 21.45
N ALA A 105 -28.63 -8.87 22.56
CA ALA A 105 -29.29 -8.54 23.82
C ALA A 105 -28.84 -7.18 24.37
N ALA A 106 -27.53 -6.90 24.40
CA ALA A 106 -27.01 -5.60 24.84
C ALA A 106 -27.49 -4.44 23.94
N ARG A 107 -27.62 -4.66 22.62
CA ARG A 107 -28.17 -3.67 21.68
C ARG A 107 -29.67 -3.42 21.91
N ALA A 108 -30.44 -4.46 22.22
CA ALA A 108 -31.86 -4.33 22.52
C ALA A 108 -32.07 -3.54 23.82
N ALA A 109 -31.35 -3.88 24.89
CA ALA A 109 -31.40 -3.17 26.17
C ALA A 109 -31.06 -1.67 26.03
N LEU A 110 -30.07 -1.33 25.18
CA LEU A 110 -29.72 0.06 24.89
C LEU A 110 -30.81 0.81 24.09
N LYS A 111 -31.58 0.13 23.23
CA LYS A 111 -32.71 0.74 22.52
C LYS A 111 -33.85 1.04 23.49
N GLU A 112 -34.20 0.08 24.34
CA GLU A 112 -35.24 0.28 25.36
C GLU A 112 -34.88 1.40 26.35
N ALA A 113 -33.61 1.48 26.78
CA ALA A 113 -33.14 2.57 27.62
C ALA A 113 -33.20 3.94 26.92
N LYS A 114 -32.94 3.99 25.60
CA LYS A 114 -33.10 5.21 24.78
C LYS A 114 -34.57 5.60 24.61
N GLU A 115 -35.47 4.64 24.48
CA GLU A 115 -36.91 4.91 24.38
C GLU A 115 -37.48 5.40 25.71
N ARG A 116 -37.11 4.77 26.83
CA ARG A 116 -37.49 5.22 28.18
C ARG A 116 -36.96 6.62 28.50
N SER A 117 -35.74 6.96 28.08
CA SER A 117 -35.19 8.31 28.29
C SER A 117 -35.83 9.36 27.38
N LYS A 118 -36.25 9.00 26.15
CA LYS A 118 -37.08 9.88 25.30
C LYS A 118 -38.45 10.13 25.92
N ALA A 119 -39.11 9.10 26.44
CA ALA A 119 -40.39 9.23 27.13
C ALA A 119 -40.29 10.10 28.39
N LYS A 120 -39.23 9.95 29.19
CA LYS A 120 -38.97 10.83 30.35
C LYS A 120 -38.70 12.28 29.93
N LYS A 121 -37.98 12.50 28.81
CA LYS A 121 -37.78 13.86 28.27
C LYS A 121 -39.06 14.50 27.75
N SER A 122 -39.98 13.74 27.14
CA SER A 122 -41.28 14.27 26.71
C SER A 122 -42.18 14.63 27.88
N VAL A 123 -42.16 13.84 28.96
CA VAL A 123 -42.92 14.15 30.19
C VAL A 123 -42.35 15.40 30.87
N ASN A 124 -41.02 15.49 31.04
CA ASN A 124 -40.40 16.69 31.63
C ASN A 124 -40.59 17.96 30.76
N LYS A 125 -40.65 17.81 29.43
CA LYS A 125 -40.95 18.93 28.52
C LYS A 125 -42.44 19.34 28.58
N ALA A 126 -43.35 18.40 28.86
CA ALA A 126 -44.76 18.68 29.09
C ALA A 126 -44.99 19.36 30.46
N GLU A 127 -44.25 18.97 31.50
CA GLU A 127 -44.32 19.61 32.82
C GLU A 127 -43.76 21.04 32.83
N HIS A 128 -42.69 21.32 32.08
CA HIS A 128 -42.20 22.70 31.88
C HIS A 128 -43.04 23.51 30.88
N GLY A 129 -43.98 22.89 30.17
CA GLY A 129 -44.92 23.57 29.27
C GLY A 129 -46.16 24.16 29.97
N ASN A 130 -46.39 23.81 31.24
CA ASN A 130 -47.59 24.22 31.99
C ASN A 130 -47.32 25.29 33.06
N LYS A 131 -46.41 26.22 32.79
CA LYS A 131 -46.35 27.51 33.49
C LYS A 131 -46.41 28.65 32.47
N GLY A 132 -47.64 29.10 32.22
CA GLY A 132 -47.96 30.50 31.95
C GLY A 132 -47.72 31.01 30.53
N SER A 133 -48.72 30.83 29.67
CA SER A 133 -48.97 31.77 28.57
C SER A 133 -49.57 33.07 29.13
N LYS A 134 -48.83 34.19 29.03
CA LYS A 134 -49.43 35.53 28.93
C LYS A 134 -48.80 36.23 27.74
N GLY A 135 -49.67 36.63 26.81
CA GLY A 135 -49.32 37.00 25.46
C GLY A 135 -48.76 38.39 25.27
N SER A 136 -48.35 38.65 24.03
CA SER A 136 -48.54 39.93 23.34
C SER A 136 -48.25 39.72 21.86
N ASN A 137 -49.26 40.04 21.04
CA ASN A 137 -49.27 40.00 19.60
C ASN A 137 -48.66 41.31 19.06
N ALA A 138 -47.70 41.26 18.12
CA ALA A 138 -47.33 42.39 17.25
C ALA A 138 -46.42 41.92 16.08
N PRO A 139 -46.41 42.62 14.92
CA PRO A 139 -46.45 41.95 13.62
C PRO A 139 -45.10 41.79 12.90
N ARG A 140 -45.17 40.87 11.93
CA ARG A 140 -44.23 40.53 10.87
C ARG A 140 -43.72 41.78 10.11
N ALA A 141 -42.40 41.94 10.05
CA ALA A 141 -41.73 42.83 9.10
C ALA A 141 -40.81 42.02 8.16
N GLN A 142 -41.18 41.97 6.87
CA GLN A 142 -40.31 41.56 5.78
C GLN A 142 -39.18 42.57 5.61
N LYS A 143 -37.92 42.12 5.55
CA LYS A 143 -36.86 42.81 4.77
C LYS A 143 -35.98 41.80 4.02
N LYS A 144 -36.20 41.83 2.71
CA LYS A 144 -35.34 41.57 1.54
C LYS A 144 -33.91 41.01 1.75
N SER A 145 -33.68 39.90 1.06
CA SER A 145 -32.58 39.60 0.12
C SER A 145 -31.32 40.46 0.13
N GLY A 146 -30.15 39.82 0.19
CA GLY A 146 -28.88 40.43 -0.17
C GLY A 146 -27.68 39.52 0.00
N ASN A 147 -27.40 38.72 -1.02
CA ASN A 147 -26.21 37.89 -1.22
C ASN A 147 -24.89 38.69 -1.08
N ARG A 148 -24.00 38.28 -0.16
CA ARG A 148 -22.54 38.54 -0.13
C ARG A 148 -21.95 37.44 0.75
N GLY A 149 -20.96 36.64 0.39
CA GLY A 149 -20.08 36.56 -0.76
C GLY A 149 -19.04 35.53 -0.34
N ALA A 150 -18.75 34.57 -1.21
CA ALA A 150 -17.68 33.62 -1.02
C ALA A 150 -16.33 34.35 -0.98
N ILE A 151 -15.51 33.98 0.00
CA ILE A 151 -14.06 33.82 -0.12
C ILE A 151 -13.73 32.51 0.59
#